data_AF-A0A431FWP6-F1
#
_entry.id   AF-A0A431FWP6-F1
#
_cell.length_a   1.000
_cell.length_b   1.000
_cell.length_c   1.000
_cell.angle_alpha   90.00
_cell.angle_beta   90.00
_cell.angle_gamma   90.00
#
_symmetry.space_group_name_H-M   'P 1'
#
loop_
_entity.id
_entity.type
_entity.pdbx_description
1 polymer ?
#
loop_
_entity_poly.entity_id
_entity_poly.type
_entity_poly.pdbx_seq_one_letter_code
_entity_poly.pdbx_strand_id
1 'polypeptide(L)'
;MKKNIVFFEVKGGSDKGEDGYRKDTMPMVNALKAKGWNAEVIFFEVGKKDEIYKYVKENFDGYVSRINPGNLKEENEYFDMLRKLCADKLVGMPHPDAMIGYGAKDALTKLADTNLVPSDTYAYYDIKTFKENFPKSLAKGERVLKQNRGSTGEGIWRVSVEGNVSGDSLPLNTKI
;
A
#
# COMPACT_ATOMS: atom_id res chain seq x y z
N MET A 1 10.43 16.20 -23.70
CA MET A 1 10.59 15.11 -22.72
C MET A 1 12.06 15.02 -22.37
N LYS A 2 12.40 15.20 -21.11
CA LYS A 2 13.78 15.29 -20.58
C LYS A 2 14.47 13.90 -20.50
N LYS A 3 13.69 12.82 -20.52
CA LYS A 3 14.08 11.42 -20.24
C LYS A 3 14.67 11.24 -18.84
N ASN A 4 14.12 11.97 -17.87
CA ASN A 4 14.62 12.00 -16.50
C ASN A 4 13.56 11.48 -15.53
N ILE A 5 13.88 10.43 -14.77
CA ILE A 5 13.01 9.83 -13.76
C ILE A 5 13.61 10.01 -12.36
N VAL A 6 12.83 10.53 -11.41
CA VAL A 6 13.24 10.61 -10.00
C VAL A 6 12.67 9.43 -9.22
N PHE A 7 13.48 8.84 -8.35
CA PHE A 7 13.05 7.85 -7.37
C PHE A 7 12.98 8.54 -6.01
N PHE A 8 11.83 8.50 -5.36
CA PHE A 8 11.69 9.01 -4.00
C PHE A 8 11.95 7.91 -2.99
N GLU A 9 12.90 8.13 -2.10
CA GLU A 9 13.21 7.31 -0.94
C GLU A 9 13.05 8.12 0.36
N VAL A 10 13.11 7.47 1.52
CA VAL A 10 13.16 8.15 2.82
C VAL A 10 14.15 7.45 3.72
N LYS A 11 14.74 8.13 4.70
CA LYS A 11 15.63 7.47 5.67
C LYS A 11 14.83 6.64 6.68
N GLY A 12 15.37 5.49 7.09
CA GLY A 12 14.75 4.59 8.06
C GLY A 12 13.63 3.73 7.48
N GLY A 13 13.08 2.82 8.28
CA GLY A 13 12.13 1.80 7.83
C GLY A 13 12.75 0.41 7.78
N SER A 14 11.94 -0.63 7.99
CA SER A 14 12.38 -2.03 8.05
C SER A 14 12.65 -2.65 6.68
N ASP A 15 12.33 -1.95 5.60
CA ASP A 15 12.43 -2.41 4.22
C ASP A 15 13.71 -1.96 3.49
N LYS A 16 14.66 -1.35 4.21
CA LYS A 16 15.87 -0.72 3.64
C LYS A 16 17.16 -1.39 4.07
N GLY A 17 18.15 -1.37 3.18
CA GLY A 17 19.52 -1.85 3.44
C GLY A 17 20.38 -0.83 4.18
N GLU A 18 21.64 -1.18 4.40
CA GLU A 18 22.65 -0.30 5.03
C GLU A 18 22.92 0.99 4.23
N ASP A 19 22.70 0.92 2.92
CA ASP A 19 22.78 2.05 1.99
C ASP A 19 21.57 3.01 2.08
N GLY A 20 20.56 2.65 2.87
CA GLY A 20 19.33 3.43 3.03
C GLY A 20 18.38 3.31 1.85
N TYR A 21 18.59 2.38 0.92
CA TYR A 21 17.70 2.12 -0.20
C TYR A 21 16.86 0.86 0.04
N ARG A 22 15.68 0.79 -0.60
CA ARG A 22 15.07 -0.52 -0.84
C ARG A 22 15.93 -1.31 -1.80
N LYS A 23 15.99 -2.63 -1.61
CA LYS A 23 16.86 -3.54 -2.38
C LYS A 23 16.72 -3.42 -3.90
N ASP A 24 15.56 -3.01 -4.38
CA ASP A 24 15.22 -2.88 -5.79
C ASP A 24 15.41 -1.46 -6.36
N THR A 25 15.65 -0.43 -5.54
CA THR A 25 15.79 0.96 -6.00
C THR A 25 16.97 1.15 -6.95
N MET A 26 18.19 0.76 -6.55
CA MET A 26 19.38 0.91 -7.41
C MET A 26 19.36 0.00 -8.65
N PRO A 27 18.90 -1.26 -8.57
CA PRO A 27 18.64 -2.07 -9.77
C PRO A 27 17.73 -1.38 -10.79
N MET A 28 16.63 -0.75 -10.35
CA MET A 28 15.72 -0.01 -11.23
C MET A 28 16.38 1.24 -11.85
N VAL A 29 17.10 2.02 -11.05
CA VAL A 29 17.85 3.20 -11.51
C VAL A 29 18.86 2.82 -12.59
N ASN A 30 19.65 1.77 -12.35
CA ASN A 30 20.67 1.30 -13.30
C ASN A 30 20.05 0.74 -14.58
N ALA A 31 18.91 0.05 -14.49
CA ALA A 31 18.19 -0.45 -15.65
C ALA A 31 17.67 0.69 -16.55
N LEU A 32 17.20 1.80 -15.96
CA LEU A 32 16.80 3.00 -16.72
C LEU A 32 18.00 3.65 -17.41
N LYS A 33 19.12 3.79 -16.69
CA LYS A 33 20.39 4.31 -17.25
C LYS A 33 20.89 3.47 -18.43
N ALA A 34 20.85 2.15 -18.31
CA ALA A 34 21.20 1.23 -19.39
C ALA A 34 20.28 1.37 -20.63
N LYS A 35 19.04 1.85 -20.45
CA LYS A 35 18.09 2.15 -21.53
C LYS A 35 18.21 3.59 -22.06
N GLY A 36 19.22 4.36 -21.63
CA GLY A 36 19.46 5.73 -22.07
C GLY A 36 18.55 6.77 -21.42
N TRP A 37 17.98 6.47 -20.25
CA TRP A 37 17.25 7.43 -19.42
C TRP A 37 18.13 7.90 -18.27
N ASN A 38 18.02 9.16 -17.87
CA ASN A 38 18.62 9.58 -16.61
C ASN A 38 17.70 9.19 -15.46
N ALA A 39 18.30 8.75 -14.36
CA ALA A 39 17.59 8.42 -13.14
C ALA A 39 18.40 8.86 -11.91
N GLU A 40 17.69 9.48 -10.97
CA GLU A 40 18.24 10.00 -9.72
C GLU A 40 17.37 9.55 -8.55
N VAL A 41 17.99 9.34 -7.38
CA VAL A 41 17.28 9.06 -6.13
C VAL A 41 17.32 10.29 -5.24
N ILE A 42 16.15 10.78 -4.81
CA ILE A 42 16.01 11.86 -3.84
C ILE A 42 15.42 11.29 -2.56
N PHE A 43 16.10 11.54 -1.44
CA PHE A 43 15.56 11.27 -0.12
C PHE A 43 14.59 12.38 0.29
N PHE A 44 13.32 12.04 0.40
CA PHE A 44 12.28 12.95 0.84
C PHE A 44 12.44 13.31 2.30
N GLU A 45 12.47 14.62 2.57
CA GLU A 45 12.45 15.20 3.91
C GLU A 45 11.37 16.29 3.90
N VAL A 46 10.43 16.21 4.84
CA VAL A 46 9.25 17.11 4.87
C VAL A 46 9.67 18.58 4.94
N GLY A 47 10.70 18.91 5.72
CA GLY A 47 11.26 20.26 5.81
C GLY A 47 11.86 20.81 4.51
N LYS A 48 12.11 19.96 3.51
CA LYS A 48 12.62 20.32 2.18
C LYS A 48 11.61 20.08 1.06
N LYS A 49 10.35 19.80 1.39
CA LYS A 49 9.31 19.43 0.42
C LYS A 49 9.22 20.43 -0.74
N ASP A 50 9.23 21.72 -0.46
CA ASP A 50 9.06 22.75 -1.50
C ASP A 50 10.28 22.87 -2.42
N GLU A 51 11.50 22.68 -1.87
CA GLU A 51 12.74 22.61 -2.65
C GLU A 51 12.75 21.38 -3.57
N ILE A 52 12.43 20.20 -2.99
CA ILE A 52 12.34 18.94 -3.73
C ILE A 52 11.31 19.06 -4.84
N TYR A 53 10.12 19.59 -4.54
CA TYR A 53 9.05 19.79 -5.51
C TYR A 53 9.52 20.67 -6.68
N LYS A 54 10.12 21.82 -6.39
CA LYS A 54 10.61 22.75 -7.42
C LYS A 54 11.67 22.09 -8.30
N TYR A 55 12.67 21.47 -7.68
CA TYR A 55 13.74 20.78 -8.39
C TYR A 55 13.19 19.66 -9.28
N VAL A 56 12.29 18.85 -8.75
CA VAL A 56 11.71 17.71 -9.48
C VAL A 56 10.86 18.19 -10.66
N LYS A 57 10.01 19.19 -10.45
CA LYS A 57 9.19 19.82 -11.49
C LYS A 57 10.04 20.32 -12.66
N GLU A 58 11.13 21.02 -12.37
CA GLU A 58 11.99 21.63 -13.38
C GLU A 58 12.80 20.59 -14.16
N ASN A 59 13.23 19.49 -13.53
CA ASN A 59 14.26 18.61 -14.10
C ASN A 59 13.76 17.23 -14.56
N PHE A 60 12.57 16.79 -14.16
CA PHE A 60 12.09 15.43 -14.42
C PHE A 60 10.82 15.38 -15.27
N ASP A 61 10.55 14.21 -15.86
CA ASP A 61 9.29 13.91 -16.57
C ASP A 61 8.36 12.99 -15.79
N GLY A 62 8.88 12.32 -14.75
CA GLY A 62 8.12 11.37 -13.95
C GLY A 62 8.86 10.96 -12.69
N TYR A 63 8.14 10.30 -11.80
CA TYR A 63 8.69 9.78 -10.57
C TYR A 63 8.27 8.34 -10.30
N VAL A 64 9.08 7.64 -9.51
CA VAL A 64 8.77 6.35 -8.89
C VAL A 64 8.83 6.53 -7.37
N SER A 65 7.71 6.32 -6.68
CA SER A 65 7.71 6.33 -5.22
C SER A 65 8.21 4.99 -4.69
N ARG A 66 9.29 5.01 -3.91
CA ARG A 66 9.80 3.83 -3.18
C ARG A 66 9.48 3.89 -1.70
N ILE A 67 8.93 5.00 -1.24
CA ILE A 67 8.55 5.22 0.15
C ILE A 67 7.29 4.41 0.48
N ASN A 68 7.35 3.62 1.55
CA ASN A 68 6.14 3.12 2.20
C ASN A 68 5.49 4.28 2.99
N PRO A 69 4.32 4.82 2.57
CA PRO A 69 3.75 6.02 3.17
C PRO A 69 3.39 5.85 4.65
N GLY A 70 3.05 4.62 5.08
CA GLY A 70 2.78 4.32 6.50
C GLY A 70 4.00 4.47 7.43
N ASN A 71 5.20 4.60 6.87
CA ASN A 71 6.42 4.88 7.63
C ASN A 71 6.71 6.39 7.76
N LEU A 72 5.94 7.25 7.10
CA LEU A 72 6.06 8.70 7.21
C LEU A 72 5.18 9.22 8.35
N LYS A 73 5.72 10.10 9.20
CA LYS A 73 4.91 10.81 10.20
C LYS A 73 3.94 11.77 9.52
N GLU A 74 4.40 12.48 8.50
CA GLU A 74 3.62 13.46 7.74
C GLU A 74 3.22 12.92 6.35
N GLU A 75 2.55 11.76 6.32
CA GLU A 75 2.10 11.08 5.09
C GLU A 75 1.35 12.00 4.10
N ASN A 76 0.47 12.87 4.61
CA ASN A 76 -0.32 13.79 3.79
C ASN A 76 0.54 14.77 3.00
N GLU A 77 1.62 15.28 3.61
CA GLU A 77 2.52 16.25 2.98
C GLU A 77 3.23 15.65 1.77
N TYR A 78 3.60 14.37 1.86
CA TYR A 78 4.20 13.63 0.76
C TYR A 78 3.20 13.43 -0.39
N PHE A 79 1.99 12.99 -0.09
CA PHE A 79 0.96 12.81 -1.13
C PHE A 79 0.57 14.11 -1.81
N ASP A 80 0.48 15.22 -1.08
CA ASP A 80 0.17 16.52 -1.67
C ASP A 80 1.28 17.01 -2.60
N MET A 81 2.55 16.76 -2.26
CA MET A 81 3.66 17.00 -3.18
C MET A 81 3.51 16.17 -4.46
N LEU A 82 3.25 14.86 -4.34
CA LEU A 82 3.08 13.98 -5.50
C LEU A 82 1.91 14.42 -6.40
N ARG A 83 0.79 14.86 -5.80
CA ARG A 83 -0.36 15.41 -6.55
C ARG A 83 0.02 16.67 -7.32
N LYS A 84 0.75 17.59 -6.69
CA LYS A 84 1.24 18.80 -7.36
C LYS A 84 2.17 18.46 -8.54
N LEU A 85 3.06 17.48 -8.38
CA LEU A 85 3.92 17.01 -9.47
C LEU A 85 3.11 16.44 -10.63
N CYS A 86 2.08 15.63 -10.36
CA CYS A 86 1.19 15.12 -11.39
C CYS A 86 0.37 16.22 -12.08
N ALA A 87 -0.11 17.22 -11.33
CA ALA A 87 -0.77 18.40 -11.88
C ALA A 87 0.17 19.21 -12.80
N ASP A 88 1.47 19.20 -12.50
CA ASP A 88 2.55 19.73 -13.35
C ASP A 88 3.00 18.78 -14.47
N LYS A 89 2.18 17.79 -14.81
CA LYS A 89 2.37 16.87 -15.95
C LYS A 89 3.48 15.84 -15.76
N LEU A 90 4.00 15.64 -14.55
CA LEU A 90 4.88 14.50 -14.28
C LEU A 90 4.08 13.21 -14.22
N VAL A 91 4.59 12.17 -14.88
CA VAL A 91 4.00 10.83 -14.80
C VAL A 91 4.34 10.20 -13.45
N GLY A 92 3.31 9.94 -12.65
CA GLY A 92 3.44 9.23 -11.38
C GLY A 92 3.38 7.71 -11.56
N MET A 93 4.40 7.00 -11.08
CA MET A 93 4.46 5.54 -11.13
C MET A 93 4.52 4.95 -9.71
N PRO A 94 3.35 4.72 -9.07
CA PRO A 94 1.98 5.05 -9.50
C PRO A 94 1.55 6.49 -9.10
N HIS A 95 0.39 6.92 -9.60
CA HIS A 95 -0.26 8.18 -9.18
C HIS A 95 -0.66 8.13 -7.68
N PRO A 96 -0.58 9.23 -6.91
CA PRO A 96 -0.84 9.24 -5.47
C PRO A 96 -2.24 8.73 -5.10
N ASP A 97 -3.26 9.05 -5.90
CA ASP A 97 -4.63 8.61 -5.60
C ASP A 97 -4.79 7.09 -5.79
N ALA A 98 -4.03 6.48 -6.70
CA ALA A 98 -3.98 5.03 -6.82
C ALA A 98 -3.24 4.41 -5.62
N MET A 99 -2.16 5.03 -5.13
CA MET A 99 -1.45 4.58 -3.92
C MET A 99 -2.38 4.53 -2.71
N ILE A 100 -3.20 5.58 -2.52
CA ILE A 100 -4.17 5.66 -1.43
C ILE A 100 -5.28 4.63 -1.62
N GLY A 101 -5.80 4.50 -2.84
CA GLY A 101 -6.86 3.55 -3.15
C GLY A 101 -6.47 2.08 -2.94
N TYR A 102 -5.23 1.71 -3.26
CA TYR A 102 -4.71 0.34 -3.10
C TYR A 102 -4.06 0.08 -1.75
N GLY A 103 -3.79 1.11 -0.94
CA GLY A 103 -3.16 0.97 0.37
C GLY A 103 -4.06 0.31 1.43
N ALA A 104 -5.37 0.33 1.23
CA ALA A 104 -6.35 -0.32 2.11
C ALA A 104 -6.75 -1.70 1.58
N LYS A 105 -6.82 -2.70 2.47
CA LYS A 105 -7.24 -4.07 2.10
C LYS A 105 -8.72 -4.17 1.77
N ASP A 106 -9.54 -3.20 2.15
CA ASP A 106 -10.94 -3.10 1.72
C ASP A 106 -11.10 -2.91 0.20
N ALA A 107 -10.03 -2.58 -0.52
CA ALA A 107 -10.01 -2.69 -1.98
C ALA A 107 -10.37 -4.12 -2.44
N LEU A 108 -10.04 -5.16 -1.66
CA LEU A 108 -10.38 -6.55 -1.98
C LEU A 108 -11.88 -6.82 -1.89
N THR A 109 -12.60 -6.19 -0.96
CA THR A 109 -14.06 -6.41 -0.84
C THR A 109 -14.79 -5.80 -2.03
N LYS A 110 -14.25 -4.76 -2.65
CA LYS A 110 -14.77 -4.17 -3.88
C LYS A 110 -14.57 -5.07 -5.10
N LEU A 111 -13.77 -6.13 -4.98
CA LEU A 111 -13.55 -7.13 -6.03
C LEU A 111 -14.39 -8.40 -5.82
N ALA A 112 -15.25 -8.47 -4.78
CA ALA A 112 -16.05 -9.65 -4.45
C ALA A 112 -16.99 -10.12 -5.57
N ASP A 113 -17.39 -9.21 -6.46
CA ASP A 113 -18.21 -9.52 -7.64
C ASP A 113 -17.38 -10.02 -8.84
N THR A 114 -16.08 -10.23 -8.66
CA THR A 114 -15.15 -10.74 -9.68
C THR A 114 -14.61 -12.12 -9.30
N ASN A 115 -14.00 -12.83 -10.26
CA ASN A 115 -13.34 -14.11 -9.98
C ASN A 115 -11.96 -13.98 -9.32
N LEU A 116 -11.53 -12.76 -8.93
CA LEU A 116 -10.20 -12.53 -8.35
C LEU A 116 -10.14 -12.79 -6.84
N VAL A 117 -11.29 -12.75 -6.16
CA VAL A 117 -11.41 -13.02 -4.73
C VAL A 117 -12.69 -13.82 -4.46
N PRO A 118 -12.78 -14.53 -3.32
CA PRO A 118 -14.04 -15.16 -2.92
C PRO A 118 -15.17 -14.13 -2.79
N SER A 119 -16.37 -14.50 -3.24
CA SER A 119 -17.56 -13.63 -3.17
C SER A 119 -18.05 -13.36 -1.74
N ASP A 120 -17.52 -14.10 -0.76
CA ASP A 120 -17.74 -13.92 0.67
C ASP A 120 -16.58 -13.18 1.38
N THR A 121 -15.90 -12.30 0.65
CA THR A 121 -14.89 -11.38 1.20
C THR A 121 -15.56 -10.13 1.76
N TYR A 122 -15.43 -9.89 3.07
CA TYR A 122 -16.11 -8.80 3.78
C TYR A 122 -15.16 -7.83 4.49
N ALA A 123 -15.59 -6.58 4.65
CA ALA A 123 -14.96 -5.59 5.52
C ALA A 123 -15.89 -5.30 6.70
N TYR A 124 -15.34 -5.32 7.90
CA TYR A 124 -16.07 -5.02 9.13
C TYR A 124 -15.49 -3.74 9.74
N TYR A 125 -16.26 -2.66 9.70
CA TYR A 125 -15.84 -1.36 10.23
C TYR A 125 -16.23 -1.15 11.70
N ASP A 126 -17.10 -2.00 12.24
CA ASP A 126 -17.55 -1.97 13.62
C ASP A 126 -17.74 -3.38 14.20
N ILE A 127 -17.65 -3.48 15.53
CA ILE A 127 -17.73 -4.74 16.26
C ILE A 127 -19.11 -5.39 16.16
N LYS A 128 -20.17 -4.60 16.02
CA LYS A 128 -21.54 -5.13 15.92
C LYS A 128 -21.68 -5.90 14.60
N THR A 129 -21.35 -5.27 13.48
CA THR A 129 -21.37 -5.90 12.15
C THR A 129 -20.45 -7.12 12.08
N PHE A 130 -19.27 -7.06 12.74
CA PHE A 130 -18.36 -8.21 12.86
C PHE A 130 -19.03 -9.39 13.56
N LYS A 131 -19.59 -9.17 14.76
CA LYS A 131 -20.27 -10.21 15.55
C LYS A 131 -21.50 -10.79 14.84
N GLU A 132 -22.20 -9.99 14.04
CA GLU A 132 -23.40 -10.43 13.31
C GLU A 132 -23.09 -11.28 12.07
N ASN A 133 -21.95 -11.04 11.40
CA ASN A 133 -21.69 -11.59 10.07
C ASN A 133 -20.48 -12.53 10.00
N PHE A 134 -19.45 -12.30 10.80
CA PHE A 134 -18.28 -13.18 10.80
C PHE A 134 -18.60 -14.62 11.18
N PRO A 135 -19.45 -14.91 12.20
CA PRO A 135 -19.82 -16.28 12.53
C PRO A 135 -20.54 -17.03 11.40
N LYS A 136 -21.32 -16.32 10.57
CA LYS A 136 -21.98 -16.89 9.37
C LYS A 136 -20.97 -17.24 8.29
N SER A 137 -19.97 -16.36 8.11
CA SER A 137 -18.90 -16.62 7.15
C SER A 137 -18.03 -17.79 7.60
N LEU A 138 -17.61 -17.82 8.87
CA LEU A 138 -16.80 -18.89 9.47
C LEU A 138 -17.52 -20.24 9.49
N ALA A 139 -18.86 -20.25 9.57
CA ALA A 139 -19.65 -21.48 9.50
C ALA A 139 -19.46 -22.26 8.18
N LYS A 140 -19.04 -21.58 7.11
CA LYS A 140 -18.85 -22.18 5.78
C LYS A 140 -17.43 -22.74 5.58
N GLY A 141 -16.52 -22.53 6.53
CA GLY A 141 -15.15 -22.98 6.47
C GLY A 141 -14.17 -21.96 7.04
N GLU A 142 -12.88 -22.31 7.00
CA GLU A 142 -11.82 -21.48 7.55
C GLU A 142 -11.80 -20.07 6.95
N ARG A 143 -11.38 -19.10 7.75
CA ARG A 143 -11.28 -17.69 7.36
C ARG A 143 -9.93 -17.12 7.70
N VAL A 144 -9.55 -16.08 6.95
CA VAL A 144 -8.40 -15.24 7.27
C VAL A 144 -8.91 -13.86 7.64
N LEU A 145 -8.65 -13.43 8.88
CA LEU A 145 -8.91 -12.07 9.33
C LEU A 145 -7.64 -11.24 9.17
N LYS A 146 -7.80 -10.03 8.64
CA LYS A 146 -6.70 -9.08 8.47
C LYS A 146 -7.14 -7.67 8.85
N GLN A 147 -6.24 -6.90 9.44
CA GLN A 147 -6.44 -5.47 9.62
C GLN A 147 -6.48 -4.74 8.27
N ASN A 148 -7.41 -3.79 8.12
CA ASN A 148 -7.60 -3.03 6.87
C ASN A 148 -6.33 -2.22 6.50
N ARG A 149 -5.66 -1.64 7.50
CA ARG A 149 -4.34 -1.01 7.37
C ARG A 149 -3.28 -1.85 8.08
N GLY A 150 -2.05 -1.81 7.58
CA GLY A 150 -0.92 -2.61 8.09
C GLY A 150 -0.22 -3.42 7.00
N SER A 151 1.06 -3.72 7.21
CA SER A 151 1.90 -4.44 6.26
C SER A 151 2.63 -5.62 6.94
N THR A 152 3.55 -6.30 6.24
CA THR A 152 4.46 -7.30 6.83
C THR A 152 3.82 -8.48 7.59
N GLY A 153 2.54 -8.77 7.34
CA GLY A 153 1.85 -9.88 8.00
C GLY A 153 1.32 -9.56 9.40
N GLU A 154 1.46 -8.32 9.87
CA GLU A 154 0.93 -7.88 11.16
C GLU A 154 -0.60 -7.88 11.15
N GLY A 155 -1.20 -8.33 12.26
CA GLY A 155 -2.65 -8.35 12.42
C GLY A 155 -3.35 -9.27 11.43
N ILE A 156 -2.77 -10.45 11.16
CA ILE A 156 -3.34 -11.51 10.32
C ILE A 156 -3.58 -12.75 11.18
N TRP A 157 -4.80 -13.28 11.13
CA TRP A 157 -5.19 -14.51 11.82
C TRP A 157 -5.81 -15.49 10.84
N ARG A 158 -5.39 -16.76 10.90
CA ARG A 158 -6.17 -17.88 10.37
C ARG A 158 -7.14 -18.29 11.47
N VAL A 159 -8.42 -18.34 11.15
CA VAL A 159 -9.50 -18.69 12.07
C VAL A 159 -10.18 -19.95 11.54
N SER A 160 -10.15 -20.99 12.36
CA SER A 160 -10.84 -22.26 12.17
C SER A 160 -11.83 -22.46 13.32
N VAL A 161 -12.64 -23.51 13.27
CA VAL A 161 -13.49 -23.93 14.40
C VAL A 161 -12.92 -25.22 14.96
N GLU A 162 -12.87 -25.35 16.28
CA GLU A 162 -12.54 -26.63 16.91
C GLU A 162 -13.74 -27.59 16.78
N GLY A 163 -13.61 -28.61 15.94
CA GLY A 163 -14.62 -29.67 15.77
C GLY A 163 -15.60 -29.42 14.63
N ASN A 164 -16.78 -30.05 14.70
CA ASN A 164 -17.75 -30.01 13.61
C ASN A 164 -18.61 -28.74 13.64
N VAL A 165 -18.78 -28.15 12.47
CA VAL A 165 -19.65 -27.00 12.25
C VAL A 165 -21.01 -27.47 11.76
N SER A 166 -22.09 -26.99 12.39
CA SER A 166 -23.46 -27.24 11.93
C SER A 166 -24.29 -25.96 11.99
N GLY A 167 -25.00 -25.65 10.90
CA GLY A 167 -25.89 -24.49 10.78
C GLY A 167 -25.28 -23.29 10.06
N ASP A 168 -26.11 -22.27 9.80
CA ASP A 168 -25.76 -21.11 8.97
C ASP A 168 -24.99 -20.02 9.74
N SER A 169 -24.86 -20.14 11.07
CA SER A 169 -24.16 -19.21 11.94
C SER A 169 -23.65 -19.90 13.19
N LEU A 170 -22.47 -19.50 13.65
CA LEU A 170 -21.87 -19.99 14.89
C LEU A 170 -22.25 -19.10 16.10
N PRO A 171 -22.45 -19.67 17.30
CA PRO A 171 -22.48 -18.93 18.54
C PRO A 171 -21.19 -18.11 18.78
N LEU A 172 -21.29 -16.94 19.42
CA LEU A 172 -20.11 -16.09 19.69
C LEU A 172 -19.12 -16.69 20.70
N ASN A 173 -19.53 -17.74 21.42
CA ASN A 173 -18.69 -18.51 22.33
C ASN A 173 -18.17 -19.82 21.70
N THR A 174 -18.32 -19.99 20.39
CA THR A 174 -17.70 -21.12 19.65
C THR A 174 -16.19 -21.09 19.81
N LYS A 175 -15.60 -22.25 20.07
CA LYS A 175 -14.14 -22.41 20.15
C LYS A 175 -13.53 -22.39 18.75
N ILE A 176 -12.47 -21.61 18.59
CA ILE A 176 -11.78 -21.32 17.32
C ILE A 176 -10.31 -21.74 17.35
#